data_AF-A0A926CYE8-F1
#
_entry.id   AF-A0A926CYE8-F1
#
_cell.length_a   1.000
_cell.length_b   1.000
_cell.length_c   1.000
_cell.angle_alpha   90.00
_cell.angle_beta   90.00
_cell.angle_gamma   90.00
#
_symmetry.space_group_name_H-M   'P 1'
#
loop_
_entity.id
_entity.type
_entity.pdbx_description
1 polymer ?
#
loop_
_entity_poly.entity_id
_entity_poly.type
_entity_poly.pdbx_seq_one_letter_code
_entity_poly.pdbx_strand_id
1 'polypeptide(L)'
;MSKWISVDKQLPEKDGAYLCVVEYFSGPHIEIIDFATKLSDIDSYYFNGKHRKGWFEFDVDECTYWEVLTVTHWMPLPEPPEKQTNADRIRDMTDDELAKFLCDLRSCDTDAHPCNKCKAAPFCRPGHTGMIDWLQSPTNEG
;
A
#
# COMPACT_ATOMS: atom_id res chain seq x y z
N MET A 1 3.12 1.75 -15.72
CA MET A 1 1.95 2.62 -15.49
C MET A 1 0.72 1.87 -15.94
N SER A 2 -0.18 1.56 -15.01
CA SER A 2 -1.49 0.99 -15.35
C SER A 2 -2.30 1.99 -16.18
N LYS A 3 -3.15 1.49 -17.08
CA LYS A 3 -3.99 2.31 -17.96
C LYS A 3 -5.45 2.14 -17.56
N TRP A 4 -6.25 3.19 -17.76
CA TRP A 4 -7.70 3.14 -17.59
C TRP A 4 -8.34 2.16 -18.58
N ILE A 5 -9.18 1.26 -18.07
CA ILE A 5 -9.92 0.24 -18.82
C ILE A 5 -11.40 0.60 -18.76
N SER A 6 -12.05 0.75 -19.93
CA SER A 6 -13.49 1.01 -20.00
C SER A 6 -14.29 -0.24 -19.60
N VAL A 7 -15.35 -0.06 -18.81
CA VAL A 7 -16.24 -1.16 -18.37
C VAL A 7 -16.93 -1.87 -19.55
N ASP A 8 -17.17 -1.15 -20.65
CA ASP A 8 -17.77 -1.71 -21.87
C ASP A 8 -16.82 -2.67 -22.60
N LYS A 9 -15.51 -2.52 -22.38
CA LYS A 9 -14.50 -3.40 -22.96
C LYS A 9 -14.25 -4.62 -22.08
N GLN A 10 -14.07 -4.38 -20.79
CA GLN A 10 -13.70 -5.42 -19.84
C GLN A 10 -14.04 -4.98 -18.42
N LEU A 11 -14.64 -5.89 -17.65
CA LEU A 11 -14.76 -5.80 -16.20
C LEU A 11 -13.60 -6.53 -15.51
N PRO A 12 -13.27 -6.22 -14.25
CA PRO A 12 -12.27 -6.97 -13.51
C PRO A 12 -12.55 -8.48 -13.47
N GLU A 13 -11.46 -9.24 -13.34
CA GLU A 13 -11.49 -10.71 -13.26
C GLU A 13 -11.49 -11.22 -11.83
N LYS A 14 -11.10 -10.37 -10.87
CA LYS A 14 -10.95 -10.71 -9.45
C LYS A 14 -11.79 -9.77 -8.60
N ASP A 15 -12.30 -10.29 -7.50
CA ASP A 15 -12.96 -9.49 -6.47
C ASP A 15 -11.94 -8.56 -5.79
N GLY A 16 -12.40 -7.41 -5.33
CA GLY A 16 -11.59 -6.45 -4.57
C GLY A 16 -11.85 -4.99 -4.96
N ALA A 17 -11.02 -4.10 -4.40
CA ALA A 17 -11.11 -2.66 -4.60
C ALA A 17 -10.30 -2.20 -5.83
N TYR A 18 -10.84 -1.24 -6.57
CA TYR A 18 -10.23 -0.69 -7.78
C TYR A 18 -10.37 0.83 -7.81
N LEU A 19 -9.41 1.51 -8.45
CA LEU A 19 -9.59 2.90 -8.84
C LEU A 19 -10.59 2.96 -9.99
N CYS A 20 -11.64 3.75 -9.82
CA CYS A 20 -12.74 3.86 -10.75
C CYS A 20 -12.99 5.31 -11.12
N VAL A 21 -13.42 5.53 -12.37
CA VAL A 21 -14.03 6.78 -12.81
C VAL A 21 -15.52 6.63 -12.69
N VAL A 22 -16.14 7.42 -11.82
CA VAL A 22 -17.58 7.40 -11.54
C VAL A 22 -18.21 8.67 -12.11
N GLU A 23 -19.26 8.52 -12.92
CA GLU A 23 -19.98 9.64 -13.50
C GLU A 23 -21.11 10.12 -12.57
N TYR A 24 -20.97 11.32 -12.04
CA TYR A 24 -22.01 11.99 -11.27
C TYR A 24 -22.64 13.13 -12.07
N PHE A 25 -23.73 13.71 -11.55
CA PHE A 25 -24.33 14.91 -12.14
C PHE A 25 -23.35 16.09 -12.23
N SER A 26 -22.36 16.15 -11.33
CA SER A 26 -21.31 17.19 -11.31
C SER A 26 -20.16 16.91 -12.28
N GLY A 27 -20.18 15.78 -13.00
CA GLY A 27 -19.12 15.31 -13.88
C GLY A 27 -18.39 14.07 -13.32
N PRO A 28 -17.25 13.69 -13.92
CA PRO A 28 -16.50 12.50 -13.55
C PRO A 28 -15.62 12.70 -12.32
N HIS A 29 -15.65 11.74 -11.39
CA HIS A 29 -14.81 11.68 -10.19
C HIS A 29 -13.97 10.41 -10.19
N ILE A 30 -12.83 10.44 -9.47
CA ILE A 30 -11.98 9.26 -9.26
C ILE A 30 -12.17 8.77 -7.83
N GLU A 31 -12.63 7.54 -7.68
CA GLU A 31 -12.97 6.94 -6.40
C GLU A 31 -12.45 5.51 -6.30
N ILE A 32 -12.44 4.95 -5.09
CA ILE A 32 -12.12 3.54 -4.85
C ILE A 32 -13.44 2.81 -4.66
N ILE A 33 -13.75 1.90 -5.57
CA ILE A 33 -15.01 1.15 -5.57
C ILE A 33 -14.71 -0.34 -5.51
N ASP A 34 -15.49 -1.08 -4.72
CA ASP A 34 -15.37 -2.52 -4.63
C ASP A 34 -16.05 -3.21 -5.82
N PHE A 35 -15.49 -4.34 -6.24
CA PHE A 35 -16.00 -5.17 -7.30
C PHE A 35 -16.16 -6.61 -6.83
N ALA A 36 -17.28 -7.21 -7.19
CA ALA A 36 -17.50 -8.64 -7.02
C ALA A 36 -17.80 -9.29 -8.37
N THR A 37 -17.22 -10.47 -8.60
CA THR A 37 -17.58 -11.33 -9.72
C THR A 37 -18.96 -11.97 -9.54
N LYS A 38 -19.45 -12.02 -8.29
CA LYS A 38 -20.80 -12.45 -7.89
C LYS A 38 -21.32 -11.59 -6.75
N LEU A 39 -22.13 -10.58 -7.05
CA LEU A 39 -22.70 -9.67 -6.06
C LEU A 39 -23.51 -10.41 -4.97
N SER A 40 -24.22 -11.48 -5.33
CA SER A 40 -24.94 -12.34 -4.38
C SER A 40 -24.11 -12.91 -3.24
N ASP A 41 -22.79 -13.07 -3.44
CA ASP A 41 -21.87 -13.65 -2.47
C ASP A 41 -21.45 -12.59 -1.43
N ILE A 42 -21.60 -11.30 -1.75
CA ILE A 42 -21.44 -10.18 -0.81
C ILE A 42 -22.69 -10.07 0.05
N ASP A 43 -23.86 -9.93 -0.60
CA ASP A 43 -25.15 -9.91 0.09
C ASP A 43 -26.31 -10.36 -0.81
N SER A 44 -26.91 -11.50 -0.49
CA SER A 44 -28.00 -12.05 -1.30
C SER A 44 -29.31 -11.24 -1.22
N TYR A 45 -29.54 -10.50 -0.14
CA TYR A 45 -30.76 -9.72 0.07
C TYR A 45 -30.72 -8.44 -0.76
N TYR A 46 -29.67 -7.63 -0.62
CA TYR A 46 -29.53 -6.34 -1.33
C TYR A 46 -29.33 -6.52 -2.83
N PHE A 47 -28.64 -7.57 -3.24
CA PHE A 47 -28.43 -7.87 -4.66
C PHE A 47 -29.50 -8.80 -5.23
N ASN A 48 -30.60 -9.05 -4.52
CA ASN A 48 -31.75 -9.84 -4.96
C ASN A 48 -31.35 -11.21 -5.58
N GLY A 49 -30.40 -11.89 -4.95
CA GLY A 49 -29.85 -13.18 -5.40
C GLY A 49 -29.18 -13.14 -6.79
N LYS A 50 -28.84 -11.97 -7.33
CA LYS A 50 -28.25 -11.86 -8.67
C LYS A 50 -26.80 -12.34 -8.67
N HIS A 51 -26.58 -13.51 -9.22
CA HIS A 51 -25.25 -14.06 -9.50
C HIS A 51 -24.61 -13.40 -10.73
N ARG A 52 -24.22 -12.13 -10.60
CA ARG A 52 -23.53 -11.39 -11.66
C ARG A 52 -22.39 -10.55 -11.11
N LYS A 53 -21.51 -10.16 -12.03
CA LYS A 53 -20.47 -9.18 -11.79
C LYS A 53 -21.08 -7.80 -11.51
N GLY A 54 -20.46 -7.02 -10.63
CA GLY A 54 -20.87 -5.64 -10.41
C GLY A 54 -20.00 -4.90 -9.42
N TRP A 55 -20.15 -3.58 -9.47
CA TRP A 55 -19.50 -2.63 -8.57
C TRP A 55 -20.43 -2.33 -7.40
N PHE A 56 -19.88 -2.18 -6.21
CA PHE A 56 -20.66 -1.89 -5.02
C PHE A 56 -19.86 -1.07 -4.01
N GLU A 57 -20.58 -0.45 -3.10
CA GLU A 57 -20.04 0.23 -1.93
C GLU A 57 -20.80 -0.20 -0.68
N PHE A 58 -20.13 -0.11 0.47
CA PHE A 58 -20.76 -0.25 1.77
C PHE A 58 -21.04 1.14 2.35
N ASP A 59 -22.32 1.45 2.54
CA ASP A 59 -22.77 2.63 3.26
C ASP A 59 -22.70 2.34 4.76
N VAL A 60 -21.74 3.01 5.41
CA VAL A 60 -21.49 2.86 6.85
C VAL A 60 -22.61 3.47 7.70
N ASP A 61 -23.29 4.50 7.21
CA ASP A 61 -24.34 5.19 7.96
C ASP A 61 -25.63 4.36 7.96
N GLU A 62 -25.93 3.74 6.82
CA GLU A 62 -27.11 2.88 6.65
C GLU A 62 -26.81 1.39 6.93
N CYS A 63 -25.55 1.03 7.21
CA CYS A 63 -25.07 -0.34 7.41
C CYS A 63 -25.50 -1.30 6.29
N THR A 64 -25.43 -0.84 5.04
CA THR A 64 -26.00 -1.53 3.86
C THR A 64 -25.06 -1.47 2.66
N TYR A 65 -25.31 -2.32 1.67
CA TYR A 65 -24.62 -2.28 0.38
C TYR A 65 -25.46 -1.58 -0.68
N TRP A 66 -24.80 -0.86 -1.58
CA TRP A 66 -25.40 -0.28 -2.77
C TRP A 66 -24.64 -0.68 -4.02
N GLU A 67 -25.36 -0.89 -5.12
CA GLU A 67 -24.73 -1.17 -6.40
C GLU A 67 -24.38 0.15 -7.12
N VAL A 68 -23.11 0.29 -7.52
CA VAL A 68 -22.63 1.48 -8.24
C VAL A 68 -22.73 1.24 -9.74
N LEU A 69 -23.74 1.83 -10.38
CA LEU A 69 -24.02 1.64 -11.81
C LEU A 69 -23.31 2.66 -12.72
N THR A 70 -22.66 3.66 -12.14
CA THR A 70 -22.09 4.82 -12.85
C THR A 70 -20.58 4.75 -13.09
N VAL A 71 -19.95 3.60 -12.80
CA VAL A 71 -18.53 3.36 -13.12
C VAL A 71 -18.36 3.27 -14.64
N THR A 72 -17.50 4.12 -15.21
CA THR A 72 -17.22 4.14 -16.66
C THR A 72 -15.88 3.50 -17.01
N HIS A 73 -14.88 3.67 -16.14
CA HIS A 73 -13.52 3.16 -16.32
C HIS A 73 -12.95 2.69 -14.99
N TRP A 74 -12.02 1.75 -15.03
CA TRP A 74 -11.31 1.26 -13.85
C TRP A 74 -9.84 0.97 -14.14
N MET A 75 -9.06 0.85 -13.08
CA MET A 75 -7.72 0.27 -13.11
C MET A 75 -7.38 -0.37 -11.75
N PRO A 76 -6.44 -1.33 -11.70
CA PRO A 76 -5.93 -1.85 -10.44
C PRO A 76 -5.40 -0.73 -9.54
N LEU A 77 -5.57 -0.87 -8.23
CA LEU A 77 -4.89 -0.02 -7.26
C LEU A 77 -3.38 -0.06 -7.50
N PRO A 78 -2.66 1.07 -7.33
CA PRO A 78 -1.21 1.04 -7.33
C PRO A 78 -0.73 0.15 -6.18
N GLU A 79 0.43 -0.49 -6.37
CA GLU A 79 1.10 -1.15 -5.26
C GLU A 79 1.33 -0.12 -4.14
N PRO A 80 1.04 -0.48 -2.86
CA PRO A 80 1.39 0.38 -1.74
C PRO A 80 2.87 0.75 -1.79
N PRO A 81 3.26 1.95 -1.32
CA PRO A 81 4.67 2.29 -1.22
C PRO A 81 5.40 1.22 -0.40
N GLU A 82 6.55 0.77 -0.89
CA GLU A 82 7.40 -0.15 -0.15
C GLU A 82 7.81 0.48 1.19
N LYS A 83 7.97 -0.34 2.23
CA LYS A 83 8.53 0.15 3.49
C LYS A 83 9.92 0.69 3.20
N GLN A 84 10.17 1.94 3.58
CA GLN A 84 11.47 2.57 3.43
C GLN A 84 12.53 1.71 4.13
N THR A 85 13.65 1.44 3.45
CA THR A 85 14.77 0.73 4.07
C THR A 85 15.63 1.69 4.90
N ASN A 86 16.48 1.18 5.80
CA ASN A 86 17.44 2.03 6.50
C ASN A 86 18.35 2.80 5.53
N ALA A 87 18.66 2.22 4.37
CA ALA A 87 19.42 2.88 3.33
C ALA A 87 18.65 4.05 2.68
N ASP A 88 17.38 3.85 2.35
CA ASP A 88 16.55 4.91 1.77
C ASP A 88 16.39 6.07 2.75
N ARG A 89 16.17 5.77 4.02
CA ARG A 89 16.14 6.78 5.09
C ARG A 89 17.42 7.61 5.15
N ILE A 90 18.59 7.00 4.98
CA ILE A 90 19.88 7.70 4.99
C ILE A 90 20.03 8.58 3.73
N ARG A 91 19.56 8.11 2.57
CA ARG A 91 19.60 8.88 1.31
C ARG A 91 18.68 10.10 1.36
N ASP A 92 17.60 10.01 2.12
CA ASP A 92 16.61 11.08 2.28
C ASP A 92 16.98 12.09 3.40
N MET A 93 18.07 11.87 4.15
CA MET A 93 18.52 12.80 5.19
C MET A 93 19.02 14.12 4.60
N THR A 94 18.71 15.22 5.31
CA THR A 94 19.38 16.51 5.09
C THR A 94 20.85 16.45 5.55
N ASP A 95 21.66 17.44 5.12
CA ASP A 95 23.08 17.52 5.53
C ASP A 95 23.26 17.55 7.05
N ASP A 96 22.39 18.25 7.78
CA ASP A 96 22.43 18.35 9.25
C ASP A 96 22.10 17.00 9.92
N GLU A 97 21.08 16.29 9.42
CA GLU A 97 20.69 14.97 9.93
C GLU A 97 21.77 13.92 9.62
N LEU A 98 22.31 13.95 8.40
CA LEU A 98 23.39 13.08 7.98
C LEU A 98 24.66 13.34 8.80
N ALA A 99 25.00 14.61 9.07
CA ALA A 99 26.14 14.97 9.91
C ALA A 99 25.99 14.40 11.32
N LYS A 100 24.82 14.53 11.95
CA LYS A 100 24.53 13.93 13.26
C LYS A 100 24.63 12.41 13.22
N PHE A 101 24.03 11.78 12.21
CA PHE A 101 24.09 10.33 12.03
C PHE A 101 25.53 9.82 11.87
N LEU A 102 26.36 10.52 11.07
CA LEU A 102 27.76 10.17 10.87
C LEU A 102 28.60 10.41 12.12
N CYS A 103 28.29 11.44 12.91
CA CYS A 103 28.92 11.66 14.22
C CYS A 103 28.61 10.48 15.17
N ASP A 104 27.34 10.07 15.29
CA ASP A 104 26.93 8.93 16.12
C ASP A 104 27.53 7.60 15.62
N LEU A 105 27.69 7.44 14.30
CA LEU A 105 28.29 6.25 13.70
C LEU A 105 29.80 6.19 13.92
N ARG A 106 30.48 7.35 13.88
CA ARG A 106 31.95 7.48 14.00
C ARG A 106 32.43 7.65 15.42
N SER A 107 31.57 8.03 16.37
CA SER A 107 31.91 8.17 17.79
C SER A 107 32.27 6.79 18.35
N CYS A 108 33.53 6.39 18.17
CA CYS A 108 34.13 5.23 18.81
C CYS A 108 34.42 5.57 20.27
N ASP A 109 33.38 5.85 21.06
CA ASP A 109 33.52 5.70 22.50
C ASP A 109 33.41 4.19 22.77
N THR A 110 34.53 3.57 23.11
CA THR A 110 34.70 2.10 23.13
C THR A 110 33.73 1.40 24.09
N ASP A 111 33.14 2.14 25.03
CA ASP A 111 32.15 1.65 25.99
C ASP A 111 30.69 1.84 25.52
N ALA A 112 30.43 2.87 24.69
CA ALA A 112 29.10 3.20 24.18
C ALA A 112 28.75 2.47 22.86
N HIS A 113 29.74 2.22 21.99
CA HIS A 113 29.52 1.62 20.66
C HIS A 113 30.39 0.38 20.32
N PRO A 114 30.53 -0.63 21.22
CA PRO A 114 31.15 -1.91 20.85
C PRO A 114 30.39 -2.61 19.71
N CYS A 115 31.03 -3.54 19.00
CA CYS A 115 30.44 -4.26 17.85
C CYS A 115 29.07 -4.92 18.16
N ASN A 116 28.81 -5.30 19.42
CA ASN A 116 27.53 -5.84 19.86
C ASN A 116 26.44 -4.79 20.14
N LYS A 117 26.77 -3.49 20.09
CA LYS A 117 25.87 -2.35 20.22
C LYS A 117 25.78 -1.50 18.93
N CYS A 118 26.46 -1.90 17.85
CA CYS A 118 26.32 -1.22 16.56
C CYS A 118 24.93 -1.48 15.97
N LYS A 119 24.46 -0.60 15.07
CA LYS A 119 23.12 -0.72 14.46
C LYS A 119 22.91 -2.05 13.70
N ALA A 120 23.99 -2.62 13.17
CA ALA A 120 23.98 -3.90 12.48
C ALA A 120 24.21 -5.12 13.40
N ALA A 121 24.36 -4.93 14.72
CA ALA A 121 24.65 -6.03 15.66
C ALA A 121 23.66 -7.21 15.55
N PRO A 122 22.33 -7.01 15.37
CA PRO A 122 21.40 -8.12 15.19
C PRO A 122 21.65 -8.95 13.92
N PHE A 123 22.32 -8.36 12.93
CA PHE A 123 22.62 -8.95 11.62
C PHE A 123 24.08 -9.42 11.52
N CYS A 124 24.89 -9.27 12.57
CA CYS A 124 26.31 -9.65 12.57
C CYS A 124 26.49 -11.07 13.14
N ARG A 125 25.83 -12.07 12.53
CA ARG A 125 25.85 -13.48 12.96
C ARG A 125 25.91 -14.42 11.75
N PRO A 126 26.31 -15.70 11.91
CA PRO A 126 26.39 -16.63 10.79
C PRO A 126 25.09 -16.70 9.98
N GLY A 127 25.20 -16.62 8.65
CA GLY A 127 24.06 -16.58 7.72
C GLY A 127 23.55 -15.18 7.36
N HIS A 128 24.14 -14.13 7.93
CA HIS A 128 23.81 -12.74 7.64
C HIS A 128 25.04 -11.95 7.15
N THR A 129 24.80 -10.88 6.40
CA THR A 129 25.87 -10.03 5.83
C THR A 129 26.12 -8.73 6.60
N GLY A 130 25.60 -8.64 7.83
CA GLY A 130 25.85 -7.52 8.74
C GLY A 130 25.19 -6.23 8.27
N MET A 131 26.01 -5.25 7.87
CA MET A 131 25.54 -3.91 7.52
C MET A 131 24.66 -3.91 6.26
N ILE A 132 24.91 -4.80 5.30
CA ILE A 132 24.08 -4.90 4.08
C ILE A 132 22.67 -5.33 4.45
N ASP A 133 22.51 -6.38 5.27
CA ASP A 133 21.19 -6.83 5.73
C ASP A 133 20.48 -5.74 6.56
N TRP A 134 21.20 -5.00 7.40
CA TRP A 134 20.62 -3.88 8.15
C TRP A 134 20.18 -2.73 7.24
N LEU A 135 20.98 -2.38 6.24
CA LEU A 135 20.64 -1.34 5.27
C LEU A 135 19.40 -1.69 4.44
N GLN A 136 19.21 -2.97 4.12
CA GLN A 136 18.07 -3.49 3.37
C GLN A 136 16.84 -3.78 4.25
N SER A 137 17.00 -3.87 5.57
CA SER A 137 15.86 -4.10 6.46
C SER A 137 14.95 -2.86 6.49
N PRO A 138 13.62 -3.04 6.67
CA PRO A 138 12.70 -1.93 6.89
C PRO A 138 13.22 -1.01 8.00
N THR A 139 13.00 0.29 7.86
CA THR A 139 13.18 1.22 8.97
C THR A 139 12.27 0.79 10.10
N ASN A 140 12.86 0.34 11.21
CA ASN A 140 12.13 0.25 12.46
C ASN A 140 11.92 1.70 12.90
N GLU A 141 10.67 2.10 13.09
CA GLU A 141 10.27 3.43 13.56
C GLU A 141 11.10 3.85 14.78
N GLY A 142 11.39 5.16 14.86
CA GLY A 142 12.33 5.78 15.81
C GLY A 142 11.89 5.75 17.28
#